data_AF-A0A227J5S9-F1
#
_entry.id   AF-A0A227J5S9-F1
#
_cell.length_a   1.000
_cell.length_b   1.000
_cell.length_c   1.000
_cell.angle_alpha   90.00
_cell.angle_beta   90.00
_cell.angle_gamma   90.00
#
_symmetry.space_group_name_H-M   'P 1'
#
loop_
_entity.id
_entity.type
_entity.pdbx_description
1 polymer ?
#
loop_
_entity_poly.entity_id
_entity_poly.type
_entity_poly.pdbx_seq_one_letter_code
_entity_poly.pdbx_strand_id
1 'polypeptide(L)'
;MALIKWVDFPVIGDERGSLVALEGSINIPFDIKRVYYLFGMQPDLPRGFHAHKELVQLAVCLKGRCDILMDDGKNKETVTLD
;
A
#
# COMPACT_ATOMS: atom_id res chain seq x y z
N MET A 1 16.60 -9.82 3.28
CA MET A 1 15.70 -9.10 2.34
C MET A 1 14.96 -8.06 3.14
N ALA A 2 14.72 -6.86 2.60
CA ALA A 2 13.89 -5.87 3.28
C ALA A 2 12.43 -6.37 3.32
N LEU A 3 11.74 -6.17 4.45
CA LEU A 3 10.32 -6.54 4.61
C LEU A 3 9.40 -5.67 3.75
N ILE A 4 9.88 -4.48 3.40
CA ILE A 4 9.15 -3.45 2.66
C ILE A 4 9.90 -3.10 1.39
N LYS A 5 9.15 -2.92 0.29
CA LYS A 5 9.65 -2.37 -0.97
C LYS A 5 8.81 -1.17 -1.35
N TRP A 6 9.42 0.01 -1.35
CA TRP A 6 8.80 1.25 -1.81
C TRP A 6 8.66 1.25 -3.33
N VAL A 7 7.58 1.88 -3.79
CA VAL A 7 7.30 2.10 -5.20
C VAL A 7 6.94 3.57 -5.37
N ASP A 8 7.79 4.31 -6.08
CA ASP A 8 7.55 5.70 -6.40
C ASP A 8 6.72 5.81 -7.68
N PHE A 9 5.63 6.57 -7.63
CA PHE A 9 4.79 6.81 -8.79
C PHE A 9 4.96 8.25 -9.29
N PRO A 10 4.95 8.45 -10.62
CA PRO A 10 4.96 9.79 -11.19
C PRO A 10 3.64 10.50 -10.85
N VAL A 11 3.76 11.67 -10.23
CA VAL A 11 2.63 12.59 -10.03
C VAL A 11 2.53 13.48 -11.26
N ILE A 12 1.38 13.42 -11.94
CA ILE A 12 1.06 14.24 -13.09
C ILE A 12 0.00 15.25 -12.65
N GLY A 13 0.25 16.54 -12.83
CA GLY A 13 -0.70 17.55 -12.36
C GLY A 13 -0.53 18.90 -13.03
N ASP A 14 -1.56 19.72 -12.89
CA ASP A 14 -1.63 21.11 -13.33
C ASP A 14 -2.49 21.92 -12.34
N GLU A 15 -2.91 23.14 -12.71
CA GLU A 15 -3.71 24.01 -11.84
C GLU A 15 -5.03 23.39 -11.35
N ARG A 16 -5.49 22.29 -11.95
CA ARG A 16 -6.73 21.59 -11.59
C ARG A 16 -6.53 20.55 -10.49
N GLY A 17 -5.28 20.13 -10.25
CA GLY A 17 -4.94 19.14 -9.24
C GLY A 17 -3.86 18.16 -9.69
N SER A 18 -3.80 17.02 -8.99
CA SER A 18 -2.79 15.99 -9.19
C SER A 18 -3.43 14.62 -9.45
N LEU A 19 -2.74 13.82 -10.26
CA LEU A 19 -3.14 12.48 -10.69
C LEU A 19 -1.94 11.55 -10.60
N VAL A 20 -2.17 10.34 -10.08
CA VAL A 20 -1.24 9.22 -10.16
C VAL A 20 -1.94 8.09 -10.89
N ALA A 21 -1.31 7.55 -11.93
CA ALA A 21 -1.81 6.39 -12.66
C ALA A 21 -1.13 5.12 -12.15
N LEU A 22 -1.93 4.12 -11.78
CA LEU A 22 -1.45 2.80 -11.35
C LEU A 22 -1.73 1.78 -12.46
N GLU A 23 -0.67 1.31 -13.10
CA GLU A 23 -0.73 0.46 -14.28
C GLU A 23 -0.01 -0.87 -14.01
N GLY A 24 -0.81 -1.94 -13.97
CA GLY A 24 -0.31 -3.30 -13.78
C GLY A 24 0.69 -3.69 -14.86
N SER A 25 1.78 -4.33 -14.47
CA SER A 25 2.88 -4.75 -15.36
C SER A 25 3.57 -3.60 -16.12
N ILE A 26 3.32 -2.33 -15.75
CA ILE A 26 4.01 -1.14 -16.27
C ILE A 26 4.78 -0.47 -15.12
N ASN A 27 4.08 0.12 -14.16
CA ASN A 27 4.68 0.77 -12.99
C ASN A 27 4.40 0.00 -11.68
N ILE A 28 3.61 -1.08 -11.75
CA ILE A 28 3.42 -2.06 -10.68
C ILE A 28 3.96 -3.41 -11.18
N PRO A 29 4.80 -4.13 -10.39
CA PRO A 29 5.51 -5.33 -10.87
C PRO A 29 4.63 -6.60 -10.95
N PHE A 30 3.31 -6.45 -11.04
CA PHE A 30 2.34 -7.52 -11.18
C PHE A 30 1.05 -7.00 -11.84
N ASP A 31 0.27 -7.92 -12.40
CA ASP A 31 -1.06 -7.62 -12.93
C ASP A 31 -2.04 -7.28 -11.82
N ILE A 32 -2.78 -6.18 -11.99
CA ILE A 32 -3.86 -5.82 -11.07
C ILE A 32 -5.10 -6.65 -11.42
N LYS A 33 -5.39 -7.67 -10.61
CA LYS A 33 -6.63 -8.49 -10.74
C LYS A 33 -7.75 -8.04 -9.81
N ARG A 34 -7.43 -7.26 -8.76
CA ARG A 34 -8.40 -6.78 -7.77
C ARG A 34 -7.91 -5.48 -7.12
N VAL A 35 -8.83 -4.55 -6.92
CA VAL A 35 -8.64 -3.32 -6.14
C VAL A 35 -9.68 -3.28 -5.03
N TYR A 36 -9.28 -2.91 -3.83
CA TYR A 36 -10.17 -2.64 -2.70
C TYR A 36 -9.60 -1.50 -1.86
N TYR A 37 -10.46 -0.79 -1.15
CA TYR A 37 -10.06 0.30 -0.28
C TYR A 37 -10.81 0.20 1.05
N LEU A 38 -10.18 0.74 2.09
CA LEU A 38 -10.69 0.74 3.45
C LEU A 38 -10.92 2.19 3.84
N PHE A 39 -12.07 2.48 4.43
CA PHE A 39 -12.46 3.84 4.80
C PHE A 39 -13.40 3.80 6.01
N GLY A 40 -13.46 4.89 6.76
CA GLY A 40 -14.34 5.00 7.95
C GLY A 40 -13.93 4.07 9.10
N MET A 41 -12.63 3.81 9.25
CA MET A 41 -12.11 2.98 10.34
C MET A 41 -12.21 3.73 11.66
N GLN A 42 -12.57 2.99 12.72
CA GLN A 42 -12.51 3.52 14.07
C GLN A 42 -11.03 3.67 14.48
N PRO A 43 -10.66 4.76 15.15
CA PRO A 43 -9.33 4.91 15.73
C PRO A 43 -8.99 3.71 16.63
N ASP A 44 -7.70 3.35 16.67
CA ASP A 44 -7.14 2.35 17.58
C ASP A 44 -7.62 0.90 17.41
N LEU A 45 -8.38 0.58 16.35
CA LEU A 45 -8.72 -0.80 16.01
C LEU A 45 -7.83 -1.35 14.88
N PRO A 46 -6.81 -2.17 15.20
CA PRO A 46 -5.95 -2.78 14.20
C PRO A 46 -6.69 -3.87 13.40
N ARG A 47 -6.20 -4.13 12.18
CA ARG A 47 -6.73 -5.17 11.28
C ARG A 47 -5.61 -5.76 10.42
N GLY A 48 -5.94 -6.73 9.57
CA GLY A 48 -4.95 -7.52 8.85
C GLY A 48 -4.76 -8.82 9.60
N PHE A 49 -3.78 -8.93 10.50
CA PHE A 49 -3.51 -10.12 11.32
C PHE A 49 -3.50 -11.45 10.53
N HIS A 50 -3.06 -11.41 9.28
CA HIS A 50 -2.88 -12.57 8.43
C HIS A 50 -1.71 -12.38 7.49
N ALA A 51 -1.21 -13.49 6.95
CA ALA A 51 -0.26 -13.52 5.86
C ALA A 51 -0.90 -14.18 4.65
N HIS A 52 -0.36 -13.90 3.46
CA HIS A 52 -0.78 -14.52 2.23
C HIS A 52 0.22 -15.56 1.76
N LYS A 53 -0.27 -16.68 1.20
CA LYS A 53 0.59 -17.71 0.59
C LYS A 53 1.10 -17.30 -0.79
N GLU A 54 0.22 -16.70 -1.60
CA GLU A 54 0.50 -16.38 -3.01
C GLU A 54 0.15 -14.94 -3.41
N LEU A 55 -0.70 -14.26 -2.64
CA LEU A 55 -1.12 -12.89 -2.97
C LEU A 55 0.05 -11.91 -2.77
N VAL A 56 0.28 -11.08 -3.78
CA VAL A 56 1.15 -9.91 -3.72
C VAL A 56 0.29 -8.65 -3.70
N GLN A 57 0.67 -7.67 -2.90
CA GLN A 57 -0.11 -6.44 -2.70
C GLN A 57 0.76 -5.20 -2.80
N LEU A 58 0.15 -4.11 -3.26
CA LEU A 58 0.64 -2.74 -3.14
C LEU A 58 -0.36 -2.00 -2.24
N ALA A 59 0.14 -1.35 -1.18
CA ALA A 59 -0.67 -0.52 -0.30
C ALA A 59 -0.46 0.96 -0.63
N VAL A 60 -1.54 1.73 -0.71
CA VAL A 60 -1.52 3.17 -0.94
C VAL A 60 -2.46 3.83 0.07
N CYS A 61 -1.94 4.79 0.85
CA CYS A 61 -2.77 5.63 1.71
C CYS A 61 -3.23 6.84 0.88
N LEU A 62 -4.50 6.85 0.46
CA LEU A 62 -5.02 7.93 -0.39
C LEU A 62 -5.29 9.23 0.38
N LYS A 63 -5.55 9.13 1.69
CA LYS A 63 -5.83 10.27 2.56
C LYS A 63 -5.64 9.90 4.01
N GLY A 64 -5.01 10.80 4.76
CA GLY A 64 -4.74 10.61 6.18
C GLY A 64 -3.46 9.82 6.37
N ARG A 65 -3.39 9.04 7.45
CA ARG A 65 -2.19 8.29 7.80
C ARG A 65 -2.58 6.90 8.30
N CYS A 66 -1.78 5.89 7.97
CA CYS A 66 -1.88 4.58 8.59
C CYS A 66 -0.50 3.96 8.80
N ASP A 67 -0.39 3.17 9.86
CA ASP A 67 0.80 2.37 10.13
C ASP A 67 0.52 0.90 9.75
N ILE A 68 1.45 0.30 9.02
CA ILE A 68 1.41 -1.11 8.62
C ILE A 68 2.59 -1.83 9.26
N LEU A 69 2.28 -2.86 10.05
CA LEU A 69 3.27 -3.78 10.60
C LEU A 69 3.51 -4.94 9.63
N MET A 70 4.76 -5.12 9.20
CA MET A 70 5.23 -6.23 8.39
C MET A 70 6.01 -7.22 9.26
N ASP A 71 5.78 -8.52 9.07
CA ASP A 71 6.35 -9.60 9.89
C ASP A 71 6.67 -10.81 9.00
N ASP A 72 7.94 -11.23 8.91
CA ASP A 72 8.36 -12.45 8.19
C ASP A 72 8.48 -13.68 9.11
N GLY A 73 8.06 -13.57 10.36
CA GLY A 73 8.18 -14.57 11.41
C GLY A 73 9.52 -14.55 12.16
N LYS A 74 10.48 -13.71 11.74
CA LYS A 74 11.77 -13.51 12.42
C LYS A 74 12.02 -12.04 12.78
N ASN A 75 11.67 -11.14 11.88
CA ASN A 75 11.83 -9.70 11.99
C ASN A 75 10.47 -9.03 11.84
N LYS A 76 10.36 -7.86 12.47
CA LYS A 76 9.18 -7.00 12.36
C LYS A 76 9.62 -5.58 12.03
N GLU A 77 8.87 -4.94 11.14
CA GLU A 77 9.11 -3.56 10.73
C GLU A 77 7.76 -2.85 10.56
N THR A 78 7.64 -1.65 11.13
CA THR A 78 6.45 -0.81 10.97
C THR A 78 6.75 0.30 9.98
N VAL A 79 5.87 0.47 8.99
CA VAL A 79 5.91 1.57 8.04
C VAL A 79 4.71 2.48 8.22
N THR A 80 4.96 3.79 8.19
CA THR A 80 3.91 4.80 8.10
C THR A 80 3.68 5.13 6.62
N LEU A 81 2.41 5.13 6.20
CA LEU A 81 1.96 5.72 4.94
C LEU A 81 1.17 6.99 5.26
N ASP A 82 1.54 8.12 4.65
CA ASP A 82 0.96 9.46 4.85
C ASP A 82 0.73 10.24 3.55
#